data_AF-A0A8I1BQV4-F1
#
_entry.id   AF-A0A8I1BQV4-F1
#
_cell.length_a   1.000
_cell.length_b   1.000
_cell.length_c   1.000
_cell.angle_alpha   90.00
_cell.angle_beta   90.00
_cell.angle_gamma   90.00
#
_symmetry.space_group_name_H-M   'P 1'
#
loop_
_entity.id
_entity.type
_entity.pdbx_description
1 polymer ?
#
loop_
_entity_poly.entity_id
_entity_poly.type
_entity_poly.pdbx_seq_one_letter_code
_entity_poly.pdbx_strand_id
1 'polypeptide(L)'
;MNSKLSKPQSSEIDKGHFDDFYLKQNDEIDLFELFSVIYKSKFVIIGITLLFAIVGFTVASFLPQKWTSQAAITKPMLEEMKQLRATLTELSLVDVDTGVNGSSVYQKFINNYNSRVLREEYLVSTDYYKSLLAKMEDPTLLDKRRLIETIVTKDINLKASDDKKSEDEFSGEINLSFTAPTPEEAYDLLSGYIRFISTKVRVEVKDEIDDQIERKLSFAQKAYDMDLERIANARNVNVQRLKYALEIANAAGVKKPISSEGAQIKDDPDYSIAMGSDALSSKLAITEAITDPTTVSADLKNRLYNMKQLEKVKLDDLQFVPFKYMLKPYEPTKKDAPKRALILVGAAFVGFILSVMGVLLSYMARSRRKTA
;
A
#
# COMPACT_ATOMS: atom_id res chain seq x y z
N MET A 1 93.18 51.08 61.51
CA MET A 1 94.48 51.65 61.11
C MET A 1 95.21 50.65 60.25
N ASN A 2 95.49 51.05 59.00
CA ASN A 2 96.50 50.58 58.05
C ASN A 2 96.71 49.07 57.84
N SER A 3 96.14 48.57 56.75
CA SER A 3 96.65 47.41 56.02
C SER A 3 97.59 47.87 54.90
N LYS A 4 98.85 47.44 54.95
CA LYS A 4 99.74 47.33 53.78
C LYS A 4 100.58 46.06 53.97
N LEU A 5 100.57 45.19 52.98
CA LEU A 5 101.71 44.42 52.45
C LEU A 5 101.14 43.51 51.34
N SER A 6 101.44 43.81 50.07
CA SER A 6 102.51 43.23 49.24
C SER A 6 102.15 41.87 48.61
N LYS A 7 101.86 41.91 47.30
CA LYS A 7 102.00 40.82 46.32
C LYS A 7 103.51 40.54 46.06
N PRO A 8 103.92 39.55 45.22
CA PRO A 8 103.18 38.43 44.59
C PRO A 8 103.95 37.08 44.64
N GLN A 9 103.32 35.98 44.21
CA GLN A 9 103.87 35.17 43.09
C GLN A 9 102.86 34.13 42.59
N SER A 10 102.85 33.98 41.27
CA SER A 10 101.98 33.17 40.44
C SER A 10 102.52 31.74 40.27
N SER A 11 101.63 30.74 40.23
CA SER A 11 101.73 29.63 39.28
C SER A 11 100.42 28.83 39.22
N GLU A 12 100.01 28.63 37.96
CA GLU A 12 99.33 27.46 37.40
C GLU A 12 97.90 27.10 37.81
N ILE A 13 97.02 27.62 36.95
CA ILE A 13 95.77 27.07 36.42
C ILE A 13 95.77 25.54 36.38
N ASP A 14 94.84 24.90 37.09
CA ASP A 14 93.91 23.91 36.53
C ASP A 14 92.77 23.61 37.53
N LYS A 15 91.61 23.19 37.01
CA LYS A 15 90.35 22.80 37.68
C LYS A 15 89.28 23.88 37.81
N GLY A 16 88.57 24.09 36.71
CA GLY A 16 87.12 24.32 36.72
C GLY A 16 86.47 23.29 35.80
N HIS A 17 85.20 22.91 35.92
CA HIS A 17 84.16 23.19 36.89
C HIS A 17 82.97 22.32 36.45
N PHE A 18 82.23 21.76 37.42
CA PHE A 18 80.83 21.30 37.29
C PHE A 18 80.50 20.21 36.26
N ASP A 19 80.68 18.97 36.69
CA ASP A 19 79.64 17.96 36.48
C ASP A 19 78.42 18.35 37.34
N ASP A 20 77.30 18.75 36.72
CA ASP A 20 75.98 18.31 37.19
C ASP A 20 74.82 18.64 36.22
N PHE A 21 73.93 17.65 36.09
CA PHE A 21 72.58 17.68 35.53
C PHE A 21 72.36 17.92 34.02
N TYR A 22 72.49 16.85 33.23
CA TYR A 22 71.49 16.52 32.21
C TYR A 22 71.22 15.01 32.20
N LEU A 23 70.17 14.59 32.90
CA LEU A 23 69.45 13.35 32.58
C LEU A 23 68.91 13.50 31.16
N LYS A 24 69.61 12.92 30.20
CA LYS A 24 69.14 12.80 28.82
C LYS A 24 68.04 11.72 28.78
N GLN A 25 66.81 12.13 29.02
CA GLN A 25 65.64 11.34 28.65
C GLN A 25 65.00 12.00 27.43
N ASN A 26 65.67 11.89 26.29
CA ASN A 26 65.04 12.12 24.99
C ASN A 26 64.27 10.84 24.63
N ASP A 27 63.09 10.68 25.22
CA ASP A 27 62.10 9.70 24.78
C ASP A 27 61.23 10.34 23.69
N GLU A 28 61.89 10.87 22.64
CA GLU A 28 61.19 11.33 21.44
C GLU A 28 60.81 10.09 20.63
N ILE A 29 59.52 9.89 20.37
CA ILE A 29 59.05 8.83 19.48
C ILE A 29 59.51 9.19 18.06
N ASP A 30 60.60 8.59 17.62
CA ASP A 30 61.15 8.83 16.29
C ASP A 30 60.23 8.22 15.21
N LEU A 31 59.53 9.06 14.46
CA LEU A 31 58.58 8.64 13.40
C LEU A 31 59.28 7.79 12.32
N PHE A 32 60.55 8.07 12.04
CA PHE A 32 61.37 7.31 11.11
C PHE A 32 61.71 5.90 11.62
N GLU A 33 61.87 5.74 12.94
CA GLU A 33 62.10 4.44 13.54
C GLU A 33 60.83 3.57 13.45
N LEU A 34 59.66 4.16 13.71
CA LEU A 34 58.36 3.51 13.54
C LEU A 34 58.18 2.99 12.10
N PHE A 35 58.51 3.82 11.11
CA PHE A 35 58.43 3.45 9.69
C PHE A 35 59.41 2.32 9.34
N SER A 36 60.63 2.36 9.89
CA SER A 36 61.64 1.31 9.72
C SER A 36 61.18 -0.04 10.28
N VAL A 37 60.54 -0.03 11.47
CA VAL A 37 59.98 -1.23 12.12
C VAL A 37 58.86 -1.84 11.28
N ILE A 38 57.95 -1.01 10.76
CA ILE A 38 56.87 -1.43 9.87
C ILE A 38 57.45 -2.02 8.58
N TYR A 39 58.45 -1.36 7.96
CA TYR A 39 59.08 -1.82 6.73
C TYR A 39 59.83 -3.14 6.90
N LYS A 40 60.54 -3.33 8.01
CA LYS A 40 61.22 -4.60 8.34
C LYS A 40 60.23 -5.74 8.56
N SER A 41 59.05 -5.44 9.06
CA SER A 41 57.99 -6.42 9.35
C SER A 41 56.97 -6.56 8.22
N LYS A 42 57.25 -6.03 7.01
CA LYS A 42 56.33 -6.01 5.87
C LYS A 42 55.74 -7.39 5.53
N PHE A 43 56.51 -8.47 5.63
CA PHE A 43 56.01 -9.83 5.37
C PHE A 43 55.05 -10.33 6.45
N VAL A 44 55.25 -9.93 7.71
CA VAL A 44 54.33 -10.27 8.82
C VAL A 44 53.00 -9.51 8.63
N ILE A 45 53.08 -8.22 8.29
CA ILE A 45 51.92 -7.37 7.99
C ILE A 45 51.13 -7.94 6.81
N ILE A 46 51.81 -8.28 5.72
CA ILE A 46 51.19 -8.90 4.54
C ILE A 46 50.56 -10.26 4.90
N GLY A 47 51.26 -11.11 5.65
CA GLY A 47 50.75 -12.43 6.04
C GLY A 47 49.48 -12.37 6.89
N ILE A 48 49.45 -11.49 7.89
CA ILE A 48 48.27 -11.30 8.76
C ILE A 48 47.13 -10.66 7.96
N THR A 49 47.41 -9.66 7.12
CA THR A 49 46.40 -9.03 6.27
C THR A 49 45.77 -10.04 5.32
N LEU A 50 46.59 -10.91 4.71
CA LEU A 50 46.13 -11.99 3.83
C LEU A 50 45.28 -13.02 4.58
N LEU A 51 45.67 -13.40 5.80
CA LEU A 51 44.88 -14.29 6.66
C LEU A 51 43.49 -13.71 6.94
N PHE A 52 43.41 -12.43 7.30
CA PHE A 52 42.13 -11.75 7.52
C PHE A 52 41.29 -11.63 6.24
N ALA A 53 41.92 -11.40 5.09
CA ALA A 53 41.23 -11.39 3.80
C ALA A 53 40.65 -12.77 3.46
N ILE A 54 41.37 -13.86 3.73
CA ILE A 54 40.88 -15.24 3.54
C ILE A 54 39.68 -15.51 4.46
N VAL A 55 39.77 -15.14 5.74
CA VAL A 55 38.66 -15.27 6.69
C VAL A 55 37.46 -14.43 6.26
N GLY A 56 37.67 -13.21 5.77
CA GLY A 56 36.61 -12.37 5.23
C GLY A 56 35.94 -13.00 4.00
N PHE A 57 36.72 -13.62 3.11
CA PHE A 57 36.20 -14.31 1.93
C PHE A 57 35.38 -15.56 2.28
N THR A 58 35.84 -16.37 3.23
CA THR A 58 35.12 -17.57 3.68
C THR A 58 33.79 -17.20 4.33
N VAL A 59 33.79 -16.24 5.27
CA VAL A 59 32.57 -15.73 5.90
C VAL A 59 31.59 -15.17 4.86
N ALA A 60 32.09 -14.36 3.91
CA ALA A 60 31.26 -13.79 2.84
C ALA A 60 30.68 -14.84 1.86
N SER A 61 31.25 -16.05 1.83
CA SER A 61 30.77 -17.14 0.98
C SER A 61 29.65 -17.96 1.64
N PHE A 62 29.62 -18.03 2.97
CA PHE A 62 28.56 -18.70 3.73
C PHE A 62 27.31 -17.82 3.98
N LEU A 63 27.40 -16.50 3.81
CA LEU A 63 26.25 -15.60 3.96
C LEU A 63 25.19 -15.85 2.86
N PRO A 64 23.89 -15.86 3.22
CA PRO A 64 22.82 -16.12 2.27
C PRO A 64 22.78 -15.04 1.20
N GLN A 65 22.59 -15.47 -0.04
CA GLN A 65 22.41 -14.55 -1.16
C GLN A 65 21.05 -13.85 -1.04
N LYS A 66 20.97 -12.62 -1.51
CA LYS A 66 19.72 -11.86 -1.59
C LYS A 66 19.58 -11.27 -2.97
N TRP A 67 18.43 -11.52 -3.57
CA TRP A 67 18.03 -11.06 -4.89
C TRP A 67 16.68 -10.38 -4.77
N THR A 68 16.55 -9.18 -5.32
CA THR A 68 15.32 -8.40 -5.25
C THR A 68 14.69 -8.28 -6.63
N SER A 69 13.49 -8.83 -6.81
CA SER A 69 12.65 -8.50 -7.96
C SER A 69 11.91 -7.19 -7.68
N GLN A 70 11.70 -6.38 -8.72
CA GLN A 70 11.07 -5.06 -8.60
C GLN A 70 10.03 -4.85 -9.69
N ALA A 71 8.98 -4.12 -9.36
CA ALA A 71 7.98 -3.64 -10.29
C ALA A 71 7.61 -2.19 -9.97
N ALA A 72 7.37 -1.38 -11.00
CA ALA A 72 6.89 -0.01 -10.85
C ALA A 72 5.46 0.06 -11.37
N ILE A 73 4.55 0.61 -10.58
CA ILE A 73 3.13 0.71 -10.90
C ILE A 73 2.62 2.14 -10.75
N THR A 74 1.58 2.46 -11.52
CA THR A 74 0.81 3.70 -11.42
C THR A 74 -0.69 3.40 -11.49
N LYS A 75 -1.52 4.44 -11.41
CA LYS A 75 -2.98 4.33 -11.53
C LYS A 75 -3.38 3.60 -12.84
N PRO A 76 -4.45 2.80 -12.82
CA PRO A 76 -4.89 2.08 -14.01
C PRO A 76 -5.40 3.07 -15.07
N MET A 77 -5.19 2.74 -16.34
CA MET A 77 -5.70 3.51 -17.47
C MET A 77 -6.97 2.87 -18.03
N LEU A 78 -7.40 3.33 -19.21
CA LEU A 78 -8.65 2.89 -19.84
C LEU A 78 -8.65 1.39 -20.14
N GLU A 79 -7.52 0.86 -20.63
CA GLU A 79 -7.41 -0.54 -21.04
C GLU A 79 -7.52 -1.50 -19.86
N GLU A 80 -6.83 -1.23 -18.76
CA GLU A 80 -6.85 -2.09 -17.57
C GLU A 80 -8.23 -2.19 -16.91
N MET A 81 -9.09 -1.20 -17.16
CA MET A 81 -10.41 -1.04 -16.54
C MET A 81 -11.57 -1.31 -17.50
N LYS A 82 -11.30 -1.77 -18.73
CA LYS A 82 -12.30 -1.83 -19.81
C LYS A 82 -13.59 -2.56 -19.41
N GLN A 83 -13.48 -3.79 -18.87
CA GLN A 83 -14.66 -4.56 -18.46
C GLN A 83 -15.39 -3.90 -17.29
N LEU A 84 -14.65 -3.50 -16.24
CA LEU A 84 -15.25 -2.84 -15.07
C LEU A 84 -15.99 -1.55 -15.47
N ARG A 85 -15.43 -0.73 -16.37
CA ARG A 85 -16.12 0.48 -16.86
C ARG A 85 -17.38 0.16 -17.65
N ALA A 86 -17.39 -0.91 -18.45
CA ALA A 86 -18.60 -1.32 -19.17
C ALA A 86 -19.71 -1.69 -18.17
N THR A 87 -19.37 -2.50 -17.16
CA THR A 87 -20.29 -2.85 -16.06
C THR A 87 -20.79 -1.61 -15.31
N LEU A 88 -19.89 -0.69 -14.93
CA LEU A 88 -20.28 0.55 -14.26
C LEU A 88 -21.20 1.43 -15.12
N THR A 89 -21.02 1.41 -16.44
CA THR A 89 -21.92 2.12 -17.37
C THR A 89 -23.31 1.49 -17.38
N GLU A 90 -23.40 0.15 -17.44
CA GLU A 90 -24.68 -0.56 -17.37
C GLU A 90 -25.42 -0.28 -16.04
N LEU A 91 -24.67 -0.23 -14.93
CA LEU A 91 -25.19 0.11 -13.61
C LEU A 91 -25.71 1.56 -13.54
N SER A 92 -25.02 2.50 -14.19
CA SER A 92 -25.47 3.89 -14.25
C SER A 92 -26.80 4.05 -14.99
N LEU A 93 -27.11 3.19 -15.97
CA LEU A 93 -28.38 3.20 -16.69
C LEU A 93 -29.57 2.80 -15.79
N VAL A 94 -29.31 2.00 -14.76
CA VAL A 94 -30.30 1.61 -13.74
C VAL A 94 -30.16 2.41 -12.44
N ASP A 95 -29.48 3.56 -12.51
CA ASP A 95 -29.34 4.52 -11.41
C ASP A 95 -28.64 3.94 -10.16
N VAL A 96 -27.66 3.05 -10.39
CA VAL A 96 -26.74 2.53 -9.37
C VAL A 96 -25.40 3.27 -9.50
N ASP A 97 -25.16 4.21 -8.59
CA ASP A 97 -23.85 4.85 -8.43
C ASP A 97 -23.02 4.09 -7.40
N THR A 98 -21.93 3.46 -7.86
CA THR A 98 -21.06 2.65 -7.01
C THR A 98 -19.91 3.45 -6.40
N GLY A 99 -19.62 4.65 -6.92
CA GLY A 99 -18.41 5.41 -6.59
C GLY A 99 -17.08 4.76 -7.03
N VAL A 100 -17.11 3.56 -7.62
CA VAL A 100 -15.92 2.83 -8.05
C VAL A 100 -15.29 3.50 -9.27
N ASN A 101 -14.00 3.78 -9.17
CA ASN A 101 -13.20 4.40 -10.23
C ASN A 101 -11.73 3.96 -10.16
N GLY A 102 -10.93 4.34 -11.16
CA GLY A 102 -9.52 4.00 -11.26
C GLY A 102 -8.68 4.37 -10.03
N SER A 103 -8.98 5.52 -9.39
CA SER A 103 -8.28 5.91 -8.15
C SER A 103 -8.69 5.03 -6.97
N SER A 104 -9.97 4.72 -6.82
CA SER A 104 -10.45 3.87 -5.72
C SER A 104 -9.87 2.45 -5.78
N VAL A 105 -9.84 1.82 -6.95
CA VAL A 105 -9.29 0.46 -7.10
C VAL A 105 -7.77 0.43 -6.94
N TYR A 106 -7.08 1.49 -7.38
CA TYR A 106 -5.66 1.66 -7.15
C TYR A 106 -5.34 1.79 -5.66
N GLN A 107 -6.07 2.64 -4.94
CA GLN A 107 -5.88 2.79 -3.49
C GLN A 107 -6.17 1.51 -2.73
N LYS A 108 -7.21 0.75 -3.10
CA LYS A 108 -7.45 -0.59 -2.56
C LYS A 108 -6.27 -1.52 -2.78
N PHE A 109 -5.70 -1.53 -3.99
CA PHE A 109 -4.50 -2.33 -4.27
C PHE A 109 -3.32 -1.93 -3.37
N ILE A 110 -3.03 -0.63 -3.23
CA ILE A 110 -1.93 -0.15 -2.38
C ILE A 110 -2.16 -0.51 -0.91
N ASN A 111 -3.37 -0.30 -0.40
CA ASN A 111 -3.74 -0.65 0.97
C ASN A 111 -3.63 -2.16 1.21
N ASN A 112 -4.13 -2.97 0.29
CA ASN A 112 -4.09 -4.42 0.40
C ASN A 112 -2.67 -4.98 0.26
N TYR A 113 -1.86 -4.44 -0.64
CA TYR A 113 -0.44 -4.81 -0.76
C TYR A 113 0.34 -4.49 0.52
N ASN A 114 0.03 -3.35 1.16
CA ASN A 114 0.64 -2.94 2.42
C ASN A 114 0.03 -3.60 3.66
N SER A 115 -1.09 -4.31 3.52
CA SER A 115 -1.74 -5.01 4.62
C SER A 115 -0.87 -6.14 5.13
N ARG A 116 -0.51 -6.06 6.41
CA ARG A 116 0.27 -7.12 7.07
C ARG A 116 -0.45 -8.46 7.02
N VAL A 117 -1.78 -8.46 7.21
CA VAL A 117 -2.60 -9.69 7.19
C VAL A 117 -2.49 -10.38 5.83
N LEU A 118 -2.61 -9.64 4.73
CA LEU A 118 -2.54 -10.22 3.38
C LEU A 118 -1.13 -10.65 2.98
N ARG A 119 -0.09 -9.95 3.45
CA ARG A 119 1.31 -10.40 3.29
C ARG A 119 1.54 -11.75 3.97
N GLU A 120 1.05 -11.91 5.20
CA GLU A 120 1.17 -13.15 5.96
C GLU A 120 0.36 -14.29 5.30
N GLU A 121 -0.89 -14.01 4.90
CA GLU A 121 -1.77 -14.97 4.21
C GLU A 121 -1.11 -15.48 2.93
N TYR A 122 -0.59 -14.59 2.09
CA TYR A 122 0.12 -14.98 0.89
C TYR A 122 1.37 -15.79 1.20
N LEU A 123 2.26 -15.28 2.06
CA LEU A 123 3.54 -15.91 2.37
C LEU A 123 3.35 -17.36 2.84
N VAL A 124 2.45 -17.59 3.80
CA VAL A 124 2.22 -18.92 4.37
C VAL A 124 1.65 -19.91 3.35
N SER A 125 0.96 -19.41 2.32
CA SER A 125 0.43 -20.24 1.23
C SER A 125 1.51 -20.69 0.23
N THR A 126 2.64 -19.99 0.15
CA THR A 126 3.70 -20.24 -0.86
C THR A 126 4.53 -21.49 -0.57
N ASP A 127 5.00 -22.14 -1.64
CA ASP A 127 5.96 -23.25 -1.51
C ASP A 127 7.32 -22.78 -1.01
N TYR A 128 7.68 -21.52 -1.27
CA TYR A 128 8.84 -20.86 -0.68
C TYR A 128 8.83 -20.96 0.85
N TYR A 129 7.74 -20.53 1.50
CA TYR A 129 7.64 -20.59 2.96
C TYR A 129 7.66 -22.03 3.49
N LYS A 130 6.97 -22.96 2.82
CA LYS A 130 6.99 -24.39 3.18
C LYS A 130 8.40 -24.97 3.09
N SER A 131 9.17 -24.60 2.05
CA SER A 131 10.55 -25.05 1.88
C SER A 131 11.50 -24.51 2.95
N LEU A 132 11.27 -23.28 3.43
CA LEU A 132 12.04 -22.70 4.54
C LEU A 132 11.74 -23.41 5.86
N LEU A 133 10.47 -23.76 6.12
CA LEU A 133 10.10 -24.53 7.30
C LEU A 133 10.67 -25.95 7.27
N ALA A 134 10.71 -26.61 6.11
CA ALA A 134 11.27 -27.95 5.97
C ALA A 134 12.79 -28.02 6.25
N LYS A 135 13.49 -26.88 6.15
CA LYS A 135 14.92 -26.76 6.50
C LYS A 135 15.14 -26.54 8.00
N MET A 136 14.10 -26.31 8.79
CA MET A 136 14.18 -26.14 10.24
C MET A 136 13.91 -27.49 10.93
N GLU A 137 14.71 -27.82 11.93
CA GLU A 137 14.50 -29.00 12.78
C GLU A 137 13.42 -28.66 13.82
N ASP A 138 12.27 -29.32 13.73
CA ASP A 138 11.09 -29.16 14.61
C ASP A 138 10.76 -27.70 15.03
N PRO A 139 10.40 -26.82 14.07
CA PRO A 139 10.23 -25.39 14.34
C PRO A 139 9.08 -25.12 15.31
N THR A 140 9.38 -24.41 16.40
CA THR A 140 8.37 -23.99 17.37
C THR A 140 7.43 -22.94 16.77
N LEU A 141 6.30 -22.69 17.44
CA LEU A 141 5.36 -21.64 17.02
C LEU A 141 6.00 -20.24 17.04
N LEU A 142 6.94 -19.99 17.94
CA LEU A 142 7.69 -18.73 17.99
C LEU A 142 8.64 -18.59 16.79
N ASP A 143 9.30 -19.67 16.38
CA ASP A 143 10.22 -19.67 15.24
C ASP A 143 9.48 -19.40 13.94
N LYS A 144 8.30 -20.04 13.76
CA LYS A 144 7.41 -19.77 12.62
C LYS A 144 7.00 -18.30 12.55
N ARG A 145 6.64 -17.69 13.69
CA ARG A 145 6.26 -16.27 13.79
C ARG A 145 7.43 -15.34 13.45
N ARG A 146 8.62 -15.61 14.00
CA ARG A 146 9.83 -14.82 13.71
C ARG A 146 10.21 -14.87 12.22
N LEU A 147 10.08 -16.03 11.59
CA LEU A 147 10.33 -16.18 10.16
C LEU A 147 9.35 -15.34 9.33
N ILE A 148 8.05 -15.44 9.63
CA ILE A 148 7.01 -14.65 8.98
C ILE A 148 7.29 -13.15 9.16
N GLU A 149 7.53 -12.71 10.39
CA GLU A 149 7.83 -11.31 10.71
C GLU A 149 9.03 -10.80 9.93
N THR A 150 10.11 -11.59 9.86
CA THR A 150 11.32 -11.22 9.11
C THR A 150 11.01 -10.99 7.64
N ILE A 151 10.31 -11.92 6.99
CA ILE A 151 10.03 -11.86 5.55
C ILE A 151 9.04 -10.72 5.24
N VAL A 152 7.94 -10.65 5.97
CA VAL A 152 6.86 -9.68 5.74
C VAL A 152 7.31 -8.23 5.94
N THR A 153 8.26 -8.00 6.86
CA THR A 153 8.76 -6.65 7.18
C THR A 153 9.99 -6.24 6.37
N LYS A 154 10.91 -7.16 6.07
CA LYS A 154 12.19 -6.83 5.42
C LYS A 154 12.20 -7.14 3.93
N ASP A 155 11.57 -8.23 3.52
CA ASP A 155 11.72 -8.76 2.17
C ASP A 155 10.60 -8.29 1.25
N ILE A 156 9.42 -7.94 1.77
CA ILE A 156 8.30 -7.33 1.02
C ILE A 156 8.26 -5.82 1.25
N ASN A 157 8.46 -5.04 0.20
CA ASN A 157 8.52 -3.59 0.29
C ASN A 157 7.59 -2.89 -0.70
N LEU A 158 7.12 -1.72 -0.29
CA LEU A 158 6.41 -0.74 -1.09
C LEU A 158 7.02 0.63 -0.81
N LYS A 159 7.46 1.33 -1.85
CA LYS A 159 8.05 2.67 -1.74
C LYS A 159 7.51 3.58 -2.83
N ALA A 160 7.09 4.79 -2.49
CA ALA A 160 6.84 5.81 -3.50
C ALA A 160 8.16 6.15 -4.23
N SER A 161 8.10 6.49 -5.52
CA SER A 161 9.29 6.97 -6.24
C SER A 161 9.78 8.28 -5.61
N ASP A 162 11.10 8.40 -5.43
CA ASP A 162 11.75 9.54 -4.77
C ASP A 162 11.84 10.80 -5.67
N ASP A 163 11.13 10.84 -6.81
CA ASP A 163 11.23 11.91 -7.81
C ASP A 163 10.60 13.23 -7.35
N LYS A 164 11.33 13.96 -6.51
CA LYS A 164 11.17 15.40 -6.28
C LYS A 164 11.64 16.26 -7.47
N LYS A 165 11.73 15.73 -8.70
CA LYS A 165 12.40 16.40 -9.84
C LYS A 165 11.77 16.25 -11.23
N SER A 166 10.50 15.89 -11.37
CA SER A 166 9.82 16.01 -12.67
C SER A 166 8.44 16.64 -12.52
N GLU A 167 8.26 17.82 -13.14
CA GLU A 167 6.96 18.47 -13.38
C GLU A 167 6.16 17.76 -14.49
N ASP A 168 6.39 16.47 -14.72
CA ASP A 168 5.71 15.67 -15.74
C ASP A 168 4.62 14.76 -15.14
N GLU A 169 3.66 14.37 -15.96
CA GLU A 169 2.48 13.52 -15.71
C GLU A 169 2.74 12.15 -15.01
N PHE A 170 4.00 11.83 -14.69
CA PHE A 170 4.46 10.60 -14.04
C PHE A 170 4.71 10.74 -12.53
N SER A 171 4.32 11.86 -11.92
CA SER A 171 4.34 12.02 -10.46
C SER A 171 3.37 11.03 -9.77
N GLY A 172 3.91 10.01 -9.09
CA GLY A 172 3.12 9.07 -8.28
C GLY A 172 3.36 7.57 -8.52
N GLU A 173 4.44 7.20 -9.22
CA GLU A 173 4.83 5.79 -9.34
C GLU A 173 5.17 5.18 -7.97
N ILE A 174 4.74 3.93 -7.77
CA ILE A 174 5.04 3.14 -6.59
C ILE A 174 5.88 1.93 -7.00
N ASN A 175 7.02 1.79 -6.34
CA ASN A 175 7.92 0.66 -6.48
C ASN A 175 7.56 -0.43 -5.48
N LEU A 176 7.28 -1.61 -6.01
CA LEU A 176 7.02 -2.84 -5.28
C LEU A 176 8.25 -3.72 -5.39
N SER A 177 8.65 -4.38 -4.31
CA SER A 177 9.73 -5.35 -4.37
C SER A 177 9.57 -6.53 -3.43
N PHE A 178 10.15 -7.66 -3.85
CA PHE A 178 10.26 -8.87 -3.05
C PHE A 178 11.70 -9.38 -3.10
N THR A 179 12.31 -9.62 -1.93
CA THR A 179 13.66 -10.17 -1.79
C THR A 179 13.62 -11.66 -1.48
N ALA A 180 14.40 -12.47 -2.20
CA ALA A 180 14.53 -13.90 -1.95
C ALA A 180 15.97 -14.42 -2.16
N PRO A 181 16.27 -15.67 -1.75
CA PRO A 181 17.61 -16.28 -1.91
C PRO A 181 18.04 -16.55 -3.35
N THR A 182 17.10 -16.67 -4.29
CA THR A 182 17.37 -16.88 -5.72
C THR A 182 16.62 -15.86 -6.60
N PRO A 183 17.12 -15.57 -7.82
CA PRO A 183 16.44 -14.68 -8.76
C PRO A 183 15.02 -15.13 -9.12
N GLU A 184 14.84 -16.43 -9.36
CA GLU A 184 13.58 -17.07 -9.73
C GLU A 184 12.55 -16.94 -8.60
N GLU A 185 12.92 -17.32 -7.37
CA GLU A 185 12.03 -17.15 -6.20
C GLU A 185 11.63 -15.68 -5.99
N ALA A 186 12.56 -14.74 -6.16
CA ALA A 186 12.26 -13.32 -5.98
C ALA A 186 11.22 -12.82 -6.99
N TYR A 187 11.35 -13.26 -8.25
CA TYR A 187 10.42 -12.95 -9.33
C TYR A 187 9.05 -13.58 -9.07
N ASP A 188 9.01 -14.89 -8.81
CA ASP A 188 7.78 -15.63 -8.60
C ASP A 188 7.00 -15.13 -7.40
N LEU A 189 7.70 -14.81 -6.30
CA LEU A 189 7.09 -14.27 -5.09
C LEU A 189 6.48 -12.89 -5.34
N LEU A 190 7.19 -11.98 -6.01
CA LEU A 190 6.66 -10.65 -6.33
C LEU A 190 5.46 -10.74 -7.29
N SER A 191 5.63 -11.45 -8.40
CA SER A 191 4.60 -11.62 -9.43
C SER A 191 3.35 -12.29 -8.86
N GLY A 192 3.54 -13.37 -8.09
CA GLY A 192 2.48 -14.08 -7.40
C GLY A 192 1.77 -13.20 -6.36
N TYR A 193 2.50 -12.39 -5.60
CA TYR A 193 1.89 -11.52 -4.59
C TYR A 193 1.05 -10.42 -5.23
N ILE A 194 1.57 -9.77 -6.28
CA ILE A 194 0.82 -8.77 -7.04
C ILE A 194 -0.47 -9.39 -7.61
N ARG A 195 -0.39 -10.60 -8.17
CA ARG A 195 -1.57 -11.32 -8.69
C ARG A 195 -2.57 -11.65 -7.58
N PHE A 196 -2.10 -12.13 -6.44
CA PHE A 196 -2.92 -12.44 -5.27
C PHE A 196 -3.70 -11.20 -4.79
N ILE A 197 -3.01 -10.08 -4.58
CA ILE A 197 -3.63 -8.82 -4.17
C ILE A 197 -4.61 -8.31 -5.24
N SER A 198 -4.24 -8.41 -6.52
CA SER A 198 -5.15 -8.04 -7.61
C SER A 198 -6.46 -8.84 -7.58
N THR A 199 -6.39 -10.13 -7.26
CA THR A 199 -7.57 -10.98 -7.09
C THR A 199 -8.40 -10.55 -5.88
N LYS A 200 -7.78 -10.26 -4.72
CA LYS A 200 -8.49 -9.75 -3.54
C LYS A 200 -9.23 -8.44 -3.85
N VAL A 201 -8.58 -7.50 -4.55
CA VAL A 201 -9.23 -6.24 -4.97
C VAL A 201 -10.40 -6.48 -5.92
N ARG A 202 -10.29 -7.42 -6.87
CA ARG A 202 -11.42 -7.78 -7.75
C ARG A 202 -12.62 -8.29 -6.97
N VAL A 203 -12.38 -9.17 -5.99
CA VAL A 203 -13.43 -9.72 -5.12
C VAL A 203 -14.06 -8.61 -4.29
N GLU A 204 -13.26 -7.78 -3.60
CA GLU A 204 -13.79 -6.66 -2.81
C GLU A 204 -14.63 -5.69 -3.62
N VAL A 205 -14.17 -5.32 -4.82
CA VAL A 205 -14.92 -4.42 -5.71
C VAL A 205 -16.20 -5.07 -6.20
N LYS A 206 -16.18 -6.38 -6.51
CA LYS A 206 -17.40 -7.11 -6.88
C LYS A 206 -18.40 -7.09 -5.73
N ASP A 207 -17.97 -7.46 -4.53
CA ASP A 207 -18.82 -7.51 -3.35
C ASP A 207 -19.42 -6.14 -3.02
N GLU A 208 -18.64 -5.06 -3.16
CA GLU A 208 -19.14 -3.69 -3.00
C GLU A 208 -20.22 -3.34 -4.01
N ILE A 209 -20.05 -3.73 -5.28
CA ILE A 209 -21.06 -3.45 -6.31
C ILE A 209 -22.32 -4.31 -6.07
N ASP A 210 -22.17 -5.59 -5.76
CA ASP A 210 -23.28 -6.49 -5.43
C ASP A 210 -24.12 -5.91 -4.27
N ASP A 211 -23.46 -5.44 -3.22
CA ASP A 211 -24.08 -4.80 -2.07
C ASP A 211 -24.80 -3.48 -2.42
N GLN A 212 -24.27 -2.68 -3.36
CA GLN A 212 -24.98 -1.49 -3.88
C GLN A 212 -26.23 -1.86 -4.68
N ILE A 213 -26.14 -2.90 -5.53
CA ILE A 213 -27.28 -3.40 -6.32
C ILE A 213 -28.37 -3.89 -5.36
N GLU A 214 -28.02 -4.69 -4.35
CA GLU A 214 -28.96 -5.22 -3.37
C GLU A 214 -29.66 -4.10 -2.60
N ARG A 215 -28.90 -3.10 -2.13
CA ARG A 215 -29.49 -1.92 -1.47
C ARG A 215 -30.45 -1.17 -2.37
N LYS A 216 -30.07 -0.91 -3.63
CA LYS A 216 -30.92 -0.18 -4.58
C LYS A 216 -32.19 -0.97 -4.87
N LEU A 217 -32.09 -2.29 -5.03
CA LEU A 217 -33.23 -3.18 -5.26
C LEU A 217 -34.18 -3.17 -4.05
N SER A 218 -33.65 -3.30 -2.84
CA SER A 218 -34.42 -3.23 -1.60
C SER A 218 -35.15 -1.90 -1.44
N PHE A 219 -34.48 -0.79 -1.76
CA PHE A 219 -35.09 0.54 -1.74
C PHE A 219 -36.20 0.66 -2.80
N ALA A 220 -35.93 0.25 -4.05
CA ALA A 220 -36.89 0.31 -5.15
C ALA A 220 -38.15 -0.50 -4.85
N GLN A 221 -38.01 -1.70 -4.28
CA GLN A 221 -39.12 -2.55 -3.87
C GLN A 221 -39.99 -1.87 -2.81
N LYS A 222 -39.38 -1.36 -1.73
CA LYS A 222 -40.12 -0.67 -0.66
C LYS A 222 -40.82 0.59 -1.16
N ALA A 223 -40.17 1.36 -2.04
CA ALA A 223 -40.77 2.54 -2.65
C ALA A 223 -41.96 2.17 -3.55
N TYR A 224 -41.84 1.10 -4.34
CA TYR A 224 -42.92 0.58 -5.18
C TYR A 224 -44.12 0.14 -4.35
N ASP A 225 -43.91 -0.61 -3.27
CA ASP A 225 -44.99 -1.07 -2.38
C ASP A 225 -45.70 0.11 -1.69
N MET A 226 -44.94 1.13 -1.29
CA MET A 226 -45.49 2.36 -0.72
C MET A 226 -46.35 3.14 -1.74
N ASP A 227 -45.90 3.22 -3.00
CA ASP A 227 -46.65 3.89 -4.06
C ASP A 227 -47.91 3.12 -4.47
N LEU A 228 -47.87 1.78 -4.47
CA LEU A 228 -49.05 0.94 -4.66
C LEU A 228 -50.13 1.28 -3.62
N GLU A 229 -49.76 1.32 -2.35
CA GLU A 229 -50.66 1.65 -1.25
C GLU A 229 -51.17 3.10 -1.34
N ARG A 230 -50.29 4.05 -1.69
CA ARG A 230 -50.67 5.46 -1.89
C ARG A 230 -51.72 5.60 -2.99
N ILE A 231 -51.56 4.90 -4.11
CA ILE A 231 -52.50 4.94 -5.24
C ILE A 231 -53.81 4.25 -4.88
N ALA A 232 -53.76 3.13 -4.15
CA ALA A 232 -54.96 2.46 -3.64
C ALA A 232 -55.77 3.39 -2.71
N ASN A 233 -55.10 4.10 -1.80
CA ASN A 233 -55.73 5.08 -0.92
C ASN A 233 -56.32 6.27 -1.68
N ALA A 234 -55.58 6.83 -2.64
CA ALA A 234 -56.09 7.90 -3.50
C ALA A 234 -57.34 7.48 -4.28
N ARG A 235 -57.36 6.24 -4.79
CA ARG A 235 -58.53 5.64 -5.43
C ARG A 235 -59.69 5.52 -4.46
N ASN A 236 -59.47 5.01 -3.25
CA ASN A 236 -60.52 4.84 -2.25
C ASN A 236 -61.17 6.19 -1.89
N VAL A 237 -60.35 7.24 -1.72
CA VAL A 237 -60.84 8.61 -1.52
C VAL A 237 -61.65 9.09 -2.74
N ASN A 238 -61.17 8.85 -3.96
CA ASN A 238 -61.87 9.23 -5.18
C ASN A 238 -63.22 8.51 -5.35
N VAL A 239 -63.30 7.22 -4.99
CA VAL A 239 -64.56 6.46 -4.96
C VAL A 239 -65.57 7.12 -4.02
N GLN A 240 -65.15 7.52 -2.82
CA GLN A 240 -66.05 8.20 -1.88
C GLN A 240 -66.50 9.58 -2.41
N ARG A 241 -65.57 10.36 -2.97
CA ARG A 241 -65.90 11.65 -3.60
C ARG A 241 -66.90 11.51 -4.75
N LEU A 242 -66.72 10.49 -5.60
CA LEU A 242 -67.65 10.20 -6.70
C LEU A 242 -69.02 9.76 -6.19
N LYS A 243 -69.10 9.01 -5.08
CA LYS A 243 -70.37 8.66 -4.43
C LYS A 243 -71.12 9.90 -3.96
N TYR A 244 -70.46 10.80 -3.25
CA TYR A 244 -71.05 12.06 -2.80
C TYR A 244 -71.46 12.97 -3.97
N ALA A 245 -70.60 13.13 -4.97
CA ALA A 245 -70.92 13.91 -6.17
C ALA A 245 -72.13 13.33 -6.92
N LEU A 246 -72.24 12.00 -7.03
CA LEU A 246 -73.38 11.33 -7.63
C LEU A 246 -74.68 11.56 -6.85
N GLU A 247 -74.62 11.49 -5.51
CA GLU A 247 -75.75 11.78 -4.62
C GLU A 247 -76.22 13.24 -4.77
N ILE A 248 -75.28 14.20 -4.74
CA ILE A 248 -75.56 15.62 -4.93
C ILE A 248 -76.14 15.89 -6.33
N ALA A 249 -75.57 15.30 -7.38
CA ALA A 249 -76.06 15.48 -8.76
C ALA A 249 -77.50 14.94 -8.92
N ASN A 250 -77.81 13.79 -8.31
CA ASN A 250 -79.16 13.25 -8.27
C ASN A 250 -80.13 14.16 -7.50
N ALA A 251 -79.72 14.66 -6.33
CA ALA A 251 -80.53 15.59 -5.52
C ALA A 251 -80.78 16.92 -6.24
N ALA A 252 -79.80 17.42 -6.99
CA ALA A 252 -79.89 18.64 -7.78
C ALA A 252 -80.62 18.44 -9.14
N GLY A 253 -80.98 17.21 -9.50
CA GLY A 253 -81.66 16.90 -10.76
C GLY A 253 -80.76 17.00 -12.01
N VAL A 254 -79.44 17.02 -11.84
CA VAL A 254 -78.47 17.15 -12.94
C VAL A 254 -78.13 15.77 -13.50
N LYS A 255 -78.86 15.32 -14.53
CA LYS A 255 -78.62 14.01 -15.18
C LYS A 255 -77.54 14.01 -16.25
N LYS A 256 -77.54 15.03 -17.10
CA LYS A 256 -76.63 15.18 -18.24
C LYS A 256 -75.58 16.25 -17.94
N PRO A 257 -74.45 16.25 -18.67
CA PRO A 257 -73.43 17.29 -18.52
C PRO A 257 -74.04 18.68 -18.65
N ILE A 258 -73.72 19.57 -17.71
CA ILE A 258 -74.11 20.97 -17.77
C ILE A 258 -73.26 21.61 -18.87
N SER A 259 -73.90 21.98 -19.99
CA SER A 259 -73.26 22.77 -21.05
C SER A 259 -73.74 24.20 -20.92
N SER A 260 -72.81 25.13 -20.73
CA SER A 260 -73.08 26.56 -20.72
C SER A 260 -72.40 27.17 -21.95
N GLU A 261 -73.18 27.71 -22.88
CA GLU A 261 -72.67 28.45 -24.05
C GLU A 261 -72.05 29.78 -23.59
N GLY A 262 -70.82 29.72 -23.07
CA GLY A 262 -69.97 30.89 -22.82
C GLY A 262 -69.94 31.44 -21.39
N ALA A 263 -70.70 30.90 -20.42
CA ALA A 263 -70.56 31.27 -19.01
C ALA A 263 -69.75 30.23 -18.21
N GLN A 264 -68.79 30.69 -17.39
CA GLN A 264 -68.01 29.82 -16.49
C GLN A 264 -68.95 29.11 -15.50
N ILE A 265 -68.98 27.78 -15.55
CA ILE A 265 -69.68 26.96 -14.57
C ILE A 265 -68.86 27.01 -13.28
N LYS A 266 -69.42 27.65 -12.24
CA LYS A 266 -68.82 27.64 -10.90
C LYS A 266 -69.20 26.34 -10.20
N ASP A 267 -68.42 25.30 -10.46
CA ASP A 267 -68.59 23.97 -9.87
C ASP A 267 -67.88 23.85 -8.51
N ASP A 268 -68.34 22.92 -7.69
CA ASP A 268 -67.71 22.59 -6.42
C ASP A 268 -66.37 21.87 -6.68
N PRO A 269 -65.24 22.34 -6.10
CA PRO A 269 -63.94 21.74 -6.34
C PRO A 269 -63.77 20.35 -5.69
N ASP A 270 -64.54 20.05 -4.64
CA ASP A 270 -64.48 18.80 -3.89
C ASP A 270 -65.46 17.75 -4.43
N TYR A 271 -66.67 18.19 -4.84
CA TYR A 271 -67.76 17.33 -5.30
C TYR A 271 -68.40 17.84 -6.60
N SER A 272 -67.60 17.93 -7.67
CA SER A 272 -68.06 18.36 -8.99
C SER A 272 -69.28 17.56 -9.50
N ILE A 273 -70.35 18.28 -9.83
CA ILE A 273 -71.59 17.69 -10.40
C ILE A 273 -71.78 18.03 -11.88
N ALA A 274 -70.89 18.82 -12.49
CA ALA A 274 -71.05 19.31 -13.86
C ALA A 274 -71.15 18.22 -14.92
N MET A 275 -70.60 17.02 -14.69
CA MET A 275 -70.71 15.88 -15.63
C MET A 275 -72.11 15.23 -15.62
N GLY A 276 -72.93 15.50 -14.60
CA GLY A 276 -74.24 14.88 -14.41
C GLY A 276 -74.18 13.44 -13.88
N SER A 277 -75.29 12.98 -13.32
CA SER A 277 -75.35 11.70 -12.60
C SER A 277 -75.10 10.47 -13.49
N ASP A 278 -75.49 10.49 -14.77
CA ASP A 278 -75.24 9.37 -15.69
C ASP A 278 -73.73 9.11 -15.90
N ALA A 279 -72.97 10.18 -16.12
CA ALA A 279 -71.53 10.12 -16.35
C ALA A 279 -70.77 9.82 -15.04
N LEU A 280 -71.20 10.44 -13.93
CA LEU A 280 -70.62 10.18 -12.60
C LEU A 280 -70.81 8.71 -12.18
N SER A 281 -71.99 8.12 -12.43
CA SER A 281 -72.26 6.70 -12.16
C SER A 281 -71.34 5.78 -12.96
N SER A 282 -71.16 6.06 -14.26
CA SER A 282 -70.24 5.30 -15.12
C SER A 282 -68.78 5.43 -14.65
N LYS A 283 -68.34 6.65 -14.31
CA LYS A 283 -66.99 6.90 -13.80
C LYS A 283 -66.73 6.23 -12.45
N LEU A 284 -67.73 6.21 -11.57
CA LEU A 284 -67.68 5.48 -10.30
C LEU A 284 -67.50 3.98 -10.56
N ALA A 285 -68.32 3.38 -11.43
CA ALA A 285 -68.22 1.96 -11.77
C ALA A 285 -66.85 1.59 -12.36
N ILE A 286 -66.29 2.42 -13.26
CA ILE A 286 -64.94 2.24 -13.82
C ILE A 286 -63.89 2.31 -12.71
N THR A 287 -63.98 3.31 -11.83
CA THR A 287 -63.02 3.51 -10.74
C THR A 287 -63.06 2.35 -9.74
N GLU A 288 -64.27 1.86 -9.39
CA GLU A 288 -64.46 0.69 -8.53
C GLU A 288 -63.97 -0.61 -9.20
N ALA A 289 -64.08 -0.75 -10.51
CA ALA A 289 -63.59 -1.92 -11.24
C ALA A 289 -62.05 -1.99 -11.34
N ILE A 290 -61.33 -0.87 -11.23
CA ILE A 290 -59.87 -0.84 -11.25
C ILE A 290 -59.33 -1.40 -9.92
N THR A 291 -58.97 -2.68 -9.88
CA THR A 291 -58.40 -3.34 -8.69
C THR A 291 -56.87 -3.28 -8.66
N ASP A 292 -56.23 -3.11 -9.81
CA ASP A 292 -54.77 -3.06 -9.95
C ASP A 292 -54.29 -1.62 -10.26
N PRO A 293 -53.61 -0.95 -9.32
CA PRO A 293 -53.03 0.38 -9.51
C PRO A 293 -52.10 0.51 -10.73
N THR A 294 -51.45 -0.57 -11.16
CA THR A 294 -50.52 -0.55 -12.29
C THR A 294 -51.22 -0.35 -13.63
N THR A 295 -52.53 -0.61 -13.72
CA THR A 295 -53.29 -0.43 -14.96
C THR A 295 -53.46 1.03 -15.36
N VAL A 296 -53.45 1.94 -14.37
CA VAL A 296 -53.72 3.37 -14.55
C VAL A 296 -52.50 4.27 -14.33
N SER A 297 -51.43 3.75 -13.74
CA SER A 297 -50.20 4.51 -13.46
C SER A 297 -49.05 4.09 -14.39
N ALA A 298 -48.72 4.96 -15.34
CA ALA A 298 -47.53 4.79 -16.17
C ALA A 298 -46.23 4.80 -15.35
N ASP A 299 -46.19 5.61 -14.28
CA ASP A 299 -45.04 5.68 -13.37
C ASP A 299 -44.79 4.35 -12.66
N LEU A 300 -45.83 3.69 -12.14
CA LEU A 300 -45.70 2.36 -11.53
C LEU A 300 -45.19 1.32 -12.54
N LYS A 301 -45.69 1.35 -13.78
CA LYS A 301 -45.19 0.44 -14.85
C LYS A 301 -43.71 0.66 -15.13
N ASN A 302 -43.28 1.93 -15.21
CA ASN A 302 -41.88 2.27 -15.45
C ASN A 302 -40.99 1.86 -14.27
N ARG A 303 -41.43 2.07 -13.03
CA ARG A 303 -40.72 1.62 -11.82
C ARG A 303 -40.56 0.10 -11.78
N LEU A 304 -41.65 -0.63 -12.04
CA LEU A 304 -41.61 -2.09 -12.11
C LEU A 304 -40.67 -2.58 -13.22
N TYR A 305 -40.67 -1.91 -14.38
CA TYR A 305 -39.72 -2.21 -15.45
C TYR A 305 -38.27 -2.01 -14.99
N ASN A 306 -37.95 -0.86 -14.38
CA ASN A 306 -36.61 -0.56 -13.90
C ASN A 306 -36.14 -1.55 -12.83
N MET A 307 -37.03 -1.91 -11.89
CA MET A 307 -36.76 -2.93 -10.87
C MET A 307 -36.42 -4.29 -11.49
N LYS A 308 -37.19 -4.72 -12.50
CA LYS A 308 -36.89 -5.95 -13.26
C LYS A 308 -35.60 -5.89 -14.08
N GLN A 309 -35.17 -4.70 -14.50
CA GLN A 309 -33.85 -4.56 -15.14
C GLN A 309 -32.74 -4.68 -14.09
N LEU A 310 -32.91 -4.07 -12.93
CA LEU A 310 -31.97 -4.16 -11.82
C LEU A 310 -31.80 -5.60 -11.33
N GLU A 311 -32.89 -6.38 -11.21
CA GLU A 311 -32.84 -7.81 -10.86
C GLU A 311 -32.08 -8.68 -11.86
N LYS A 312 -32.01 -8.25 -13.13
CA LYS A 312 -31.27 -8.97 -14.17
C LYS A 312 -29.78 -8.68 -14.14
N VAL A 313 -29.36 -7.62 -13.46
CA VAL A 313 -27.93 -7.31 -13.32
C VAL A 313 -27.30 -8.39 -12.47
N LYS A 314 -26.54 -9.27 -13.14
CA LYS A 314 -25.70 -10.28 -12.50
C LYS A 314 -24.26 -9.95 -12.82
N LEU A 315 -23.45 -9.80 -11.77
CA LEU A 315 -22.03 -9.61 -11.92
C LEU A 315 -21.34 -10.96 -12.05
N ASP A 316 -20.87 -11.26 -13.25
CA ASP A 316 -19.87 -12.30 -13.46
C ASP A 316 -18.52 -11.88 -12.87
N ASP A 317 -17.51 -12.74 -12.96
CA ASP A 317 -16.15 -12.43 -12.52
C ASP A 317 -15.61 -11.15 -13.21
N LEU A 318 -15.46 -10.09 -12.43
CA LEU A 318 -14.95 -8.80 -12.89
C LEU A 318 -13.46 -8.90 -13.22
N GLN A 319 -13.08 -8.95 -14.50
CA GLN A 319 -11.67 -8.94 -14.90
C GLN A 319 -11.19 -7.51 -15.16
N PHE A 320 -10.42 -6.97 -14.22
CA PHE A 320 -9.69 -5.73 -14.39
C PHE A 320 -8.34 -5.80 -13.66
N VAL A 321 -7.44 -4.89 -14.02
CA VAL A 321 -6.16 -4.70 -13.34
C VAL A 321 -6.21 -3.39 -12.56
N PRO A 322 -6.00 -3.40 -11.23
CA PRO A 322 -6.21 -2.21 -10.39
C PRO A 322 -5.10 -1.16 -10.50
N PHE A 323 -4.12 -1.37 -11.37
CA PHE A 323 -2.97 -0.50 -11.62
C PHE A 323 -2.47 -0.71 -13.05
N LYS A 324 -1.56 0.15 -13.51
CA LYS A 324 -0.79 -0.04 -14.74
C LYS A 324 0.68 -0.26 -14.41
N TYR A 325 1.32 -1.23 -15.06
CA TYR A 325 2.77 -1.44 -14.94
C TYR A 325 3.54 -0.39 -15.75
N MET A 326 4.45 0.32 -15.08
CA MET A 326 5.55 1.08 -15.69
C MET A 326 6.80 0.21 -15.84
N LEU A 327 7.00 -0.70 -14.89
CA LEU A 327 7.98 -1.77 -14.96
C LEU A 327 7.34 -3.06 -14.45
N LYS A 328 7.31 -4.09 -15.29
CA LYS A 328 6.87 -5.43 -14.86
C LYS A 328 7.91 -6.08 -13.95
N PRO A 329 7.51 -6.99 -13.04
CA PRO A 329 8.45 -7.84 -12.34
C PRO A 329 9.40 -8.50 -13.32
N TYR A 330 10.67 -8.61 -12.93
CA TYR A 330 11.72 -9.26 -13.72
C TYR A 330 12.61 -10.12 -12.81
N GLU A 331 13.30 -11.08 -13.41
CA GLU A 331 14.33 -11.86 -12.73
C GLU A 331 15.61 -11.03 -12.59
N PRO A 332 16.08 -10.75 -11.36
CA PRO A 332 17.23 -9.90 -11.17
C PRO A 332 18.52 -10.57 -11.65
N THR A 333 19.27 -9.87 -12.49
CA THR A 333 20.57 -10.34 -13.02
C THR A 333 21.75 -10.01 -12.11
N LYS A 334 21.52 -9.18 -11.08
CA LYS A 334 22.53 -8.78 -10.10
C LYS A 334 22.01 -9.03 -8.68
N LYS A 335 22.88 -9.60 -7.83
CA LYS A 335 22.59 -9.82 -6.41
C LYS A 335 22.74 -8.54 -5.60
N ASP A 336 21.92 -8.39 -4.58
CA ASP A 336 21.95 -7.25 -3.66
C ASP A 336 22.92 -7.47 -2.50
N ALA A 337 22.95 -8.70 -1.96
CA ALA A 337 23.79 -9.08 -0.84
C ALA A 337 24.25 -10.55 -0.93
N PRO A 338 25.36 -10.92 -0.27
CA PRO A 338 26.35 -10.04 0.37
C PRO A 338 27.25 -9.34 -0.66
N LYS A 339 27.63 -8.08 -0.37
CA LYS A 339 28.63 -7.33 -1.16
C LYS A 339 30.04 -7.86 -0.85
N ARG A 340 30.37 -9.04 -1.39
CA ARG A 340 31.60 -9.79 -1.08
C ARG A 340 32.89 -8.95 -1.20
N ALA A 341 32.99 -8.09 -2.22
CA ALA A 341 34.13 -7.18 -2.38
C ALA A 341 34.29 -6.21 -1.20
N LEU A 342 33.18 -5.63 -0.72
CA LEU A 342 33.18 -4.71 0.41
C LEU A 342 33.57 -5.43 1.72
N ILE A 343 33.07 -6.66 1.93
CA ILE A 343 33.45 -7.48 3.08
C ILE A 343 34.94 -7.82 3.04
N LEU A 344 35.47 -8.19 1.88
CA LEU A 344 36.87 -8.55 1.70
C LEU A 344 37.80 -7.35 1.95
N VAL A 345 37.46 -6.18 1.39
CA VAL A 345 38.21 -4.94 1.64
C VAL A 345 38.16 -4.55 3.12
N GLY A 346 36.99 -4.65 3.76
CA GLY A 346 36.84 -4.37 5.18
C GLY A 346 37.67 -5.31 6.07
N ALA A 347 37.62 -6.62 5.79
CA ALA A 347 38.38 -7.61 6.53
C ALA A 347 39.89 -7.41 6.37
N ALA A 348 40.36 -7.17 5.14
CA ALA A 348 41.76 -6.85 4.87
C ALA A 348 42.20 -5.57 5.59
N PHE A 349 41.37 -4.54 5.61
CA PHE A 349 41.67 -3.27 6.30
C PHE A 349 41.82 -3.46 7.82
N VAL A 350 40.92 -4.23 8.44
CA VAL A 350 41.03 -4.57 9.87
C VAL A 350 42.29 -5.41 10.14
N GLY A 351 42.57 -6.40 9.30
CA GLY A 351 43.79 -7.21 9.40
C GLY A 351 45.06 -6.37 9.29
N PHE A 352 45.09 -5.40 8.38
CA PHE A 352 46.18 -4.47 8.22
C PHE A 352 46.41 -3.65 9.50
N ILE A 353 45.36 -3.00 10.04
CA ILE A 353 45.46 -2.20 11.27
C ILE A 353 45.97 -3.06 12.43
N LEU A 354 45.39 -4.24 12.65
CA LEU A 354 45.79 -5.14 13.73
C LEU A 354 47.24 -5.62 13.58
N SER A 355 47.68 -5.87 12.35
CA SER A 355 49.06 -6.29 12.08
C SER A 355 50.06 -5.18 12.34
N VAL A 356 49.77 -3.93 11.93
CA VAL A 356 50.61 -2.76 12.22
C VAL A 356 50.68 -2.55 13.74
N MET A 357 49.52 -2.53 14.42
CA MET A 357 49.46 -2.37 15.86
C MET A 357 50.24 -3.47 16.61
N GLY A 358 50.08 -4.73 16.21
CA GLY A 358 50.79 -5.86 16.80
C GLY A 358 52.31 -5.80 16.62
N VAL A 359 52.78 -5.36 15.44
CA VAL A 359 54.21 -5.15 15.16
C VAL A 359 54.78 -4.04 16.05
N LEU A 360 54.07 -2.92 16.18
CA LEU A 360 54.51 -1.78 17.00
C LEU A 360 54.53 -2.13 18.50
N LEU A 361 53.52 -2.83 19.00
CA LEU A 361 53.51 -3.32 20.39
C LEU A 361 54.64 -4.32 20.65
N SER A 362 54.90 -5.23 19.70
CA SER A 362 56.01 -6.19 19.80
C SER A 362 57.37 -5.48 19.80
N TYR A 363 57.50 -4.39 19.03
CA TYR A 363 58.68 -3.55 19.03
C TYR A 363 58.90 -2.85 20.38
N MET A 364 57.85 -2.20 20.90
CA MET A 364 57.90 -1.50 22.20
C MET A 364 58.19 -2.45 23.36
N ALA A 365 57.66 -3.67 23.33
CA ALA A 365 57.96 -4.68 24.35
C ALA A 365 59.41 -5.18 24.28
N ARG A 366 59.99 -5.27 23.08
CA ARG A 366 61.40 -5.66 22.88
C ARG A 366 62.37 -4.54 23.22
N SER A 367 62.03 -3.28 22.96
CA SER A 367 62.88 -2.14 23.33
C SER A 367 62.96 -1.99 24.85
N ARG A 368 61.84 -2.13 25.58
CA ARG A 368 61.81 -2.13 27.05
C ARG A 368 62.62 -3.26 27.71
N ARG A 369 62.75 -4.41 27.06
CA ARG A 369 63.59 -5.54 27.54
C ARG A 369 65.09 -5.37 27.27
N LYS A 370 65.48 -4.40 26.43
CA LYS A 370 66.90 -4.09 26.16
C LYS A 370 67.42 -2.94 27.01
N THR A 371 66.52 -2.16 27.62
CA THR A 371 66.83 -1.03 28.51
C THR A 371 66.66 -1.36 29.99
N ALA A 372 66.17 -2.56 30.33
CA ALA A 372 66.23 -3.18 31.65
C ALA A 372 67.28 -4.27 31.63
#